data_AF-A0A6C1P273-F1
#
_entry.id   AF-A0A6C1P273-F1
#
_cell.length_a   1.000
_cell.length_b   1.000
_cell.length_c   1.000
_cell.angle_alpha   90.00
_cell.angle_beta   90.00
_cell.angle_gamma   90.00
#
_symmetry.space_group_name_H-M   'P 1'
#
loop_
_entity.id
_entity.type
_entity.pdbx_description
1 polymer ?
#
loop_
_entity_poly.entity_id
_entity_poly.type
_entity_poly.pdbx_seq_one_letter_code
_entity_poly.pdbx_strand_id
1 'polypeptide(L)'
;MSRAASTDIDITSDMTELFFRDSSSYLEKQQSRIKAIVLKFVRSGLFRYNESRDVIQHVNERLLTGLFDKMQAQYNRSFKLQSYFSKIVCNLCLEFAKKEGRRRAHEKNTDFGRFQISSDESIMAGLVLREIYRHLDTLFAFYGRKRHRIELFFRILLRTGISERDVRRCYPHCSDDMLGQFLLSFEKPDKVGVSLCSLNKHRL
;
A
#
# COMPACT_ATOMS: atom_id res chain seq x y z
N MET A 1 -38.95 3.79 -25.59
CA MET A 1 -37.64 3.19 -25.26
C MET A 1 -37.44 3.23 -23.75
N SER A 2 -37.80 2.16 -23.03
CA SER A 2 -37.60 2.07 -21.56
C SER A 2 -37.72 0.62 -21.07
N ARG A 3 -36.68 -0.20 -21.29
CA ARG A 3 -36.73 -1.65 -20.95
C ARG A 3 -35.39 -2.27 -20.49
N ALA A 4 -34.45 -1.48 -19.96
CA ALA A 4 -33.15 -1.98 -19.49
C ALA A 4 -32.97 -2.03 -17.96
N ALA A 5 -33.93 -1.54 -17.17
CA ALA A 5 -33.75 -1.43 -15.71
C ALA A 5 -34.21 -2.64 -14.89
N SER A 6 -34.92 -3.61 -15.49
CA SER A 6 -35.56 -4.71 -14.74
C SER A 6 -34.66 -5.92 -14.51
N THR A 7 -33.60 -6.10 -15.29
CA THR A 7 -32.74 -7.30 -15.25
C THR A 7 -31.62 -7.24 -14.21
N ASP A 8 -31.14 -6.04 -13.86
CA ASP A 8 -30.02 -5.90 -12.91
C ASP A 8 -30.43 -6.10 -11.44
N ILE A 9 -31.71 -5.87 -11.12
CA ILE A 9 -32.24 -6.05 -9.76
C ILE A 9 -32.33 -7.55 -9.42
N ASP A 10 -32.68 -8.38 -10.39
CA ASP A 10 -32.90 -9.82 -10.19
C ASP A 10 -31.57 -10.57 -9.94
N ILE A 11 -30.53 -10.24 -10.72
CA ILE A 11 -29.20 -10.85 -10.61
C ILE A 11 -28.51 -10.50 -9.27
N THR A 12 -28.77 -9.32 -8.72
CA THR A 12 -28.17 -8.89 -7.44
C THR A 12 -28.86 -9.53 -6.24
N SER A 13 -30.15 -9.82 -6.35
CA SER A 13 -30.90 -10.58 -5.35
C SER A 13 -30.40 -12.03 -5.29
N ASP A 14 -30.30 -12.71 -6.44
CA ASP A 14 -29.81 -14.10 -6.54
C ASP A 14 -28.40 -14.28 -5.95
N MET A 15 -27.49 -13.35 -6.24
CA MET A 15 -26.12 -13.43 -5.71
C MET A 15 -26.02 -13.18 -4.20
N THR A 16 -26.96 -12.44 -3.64
CA THR A 16 -27.04 -12.22 -2.18
C THR A 16 -27.61 -13.46 -1.49
N GLU A 17 -28.63 -14.09 -2.07
CA GLU A 17 -29.20 -15.33 -1.56
C GLU A 17 -28.18 -16.47 -1.60
N LEU A 18 -27.47 -16.61 -2.73
CA LEU A 18 -26.41 -17.60 -2.89
C LEU A 18 -25.31 -17.43 -1.83
N PHE A 19 -24.95 -16.19 -1.50
CA PHE A 19 -23.94 -15.90 -0.49
C PHE A 19 -24.33 -16.40 0.91
N PHE A 20 -25.60 -16.37 1.29
CA PHE A 20 -26.07 -16.85 2.58
C PHE A 20 -26.35 -18.36 2.60
N ARG A 21 -26.73 -18.93 1.45
CA ARG A 21 -27.07 -20.35 1.33
C ARG A 21 -25.85 -21.25 1.13
N ASP A 22 -24.94 -20.84 0.24
CA ASP A 22 -23.76 -21.61 -0.14
C ASP A 22 -22.58 -20.70 -0.49
N SER A 23 -21.75 -20.45 0.52
CA SER A 23 -20.54 -19.64 0.43
C SER A 23 -19.53 -20.19 -0.59
N SER A 24 -19.49 -21.50 -0.80
CA SER A 24 -18.54 -22.15 -1.72
C SER A 24 -18.94 -21.86 -3.17
N SER A 25 -20.21 -22.09 -3.52
CA SER A 25 -20.74 -21.75 -4.83
C SER A 25 -20.65 -20.24 -5.12
N TYR A 26 -20.88 -19.40 -4.11
CA TYR A 26 -20.66 -17.95 -4.24
C TYR A 26 -19.20 -17.62 -4.56
N LEU A 27 -18.25 -18.24 -3.85
CA LEU A 27 -16.82 -18.03 -4.06
C LEU A 27 -16.37 -18.41 -5.48
N GLU A 28 -16.89 -19.51 -6.03
CA GLU A 28 -16.63 -19.93 -7.40
C GLU A 28 -17.07 -18.87 -8.41
N LYS A 29 -18.31 -18.36 -8.26
CA LYS A 29 -18.82 -17.27 -9.11
C LYS A 29 -18.00 -15.98 -8.99
N GLN A 30 -17.35 -15.73 -7.84
CA GLN A 30 -16.52 -14.54 -7.62
C GLN A 30 -15.04 -14.68 -8.05
N GLN A 31 -14.59 -15.84 -8.55
CA GLN A 31 -13.18 -16.04 -8.88
C GLN A 31 -12.64 -15.03 -9.92
N SER A 32 -13.44 -14.66 -10.92
CA SER A 32 -13.06 -13.65 -11.91
C SER A 32 -12.78 -12.29 -11.28
N ARG A 33 -13.57 -11.90 -10.28
CA ARG A 33 -13.42 -10.66 -9.52
C ARG A 33 -12.20 -10.68 -8.62
N ILE A 34 -11.94 -11.80 -7.94
CA ILE A 34 -10.71 -11.97 -7.14
C ILE A 34 -9.48 -11.81 -8.04
N LYS A 35 -9.44 -12.50 -9.19
CA LYS A 35 -8.38 -12.39 -10.18
C LYS A 35 -8.16 -10.94 -10.64
N ALA A 36 -9.24 -10.22 -10.96
CA ALA A 36 -9.15 -8.82 -11.37
C ALA A 36 -8.55 -7.92 -10.28
N ILE A 37 -8.92 -8.12 -9.02
CA ILE A 37 -8.37 -7.37 -7.88
C ILE A 37 -6.89 -7.69 -7.70
N VAL A 38 -6.50 -8.96 -7.73
CA VAL A 38 -5.09 -9.36 -7.59
C VAL A 38 -4.24 -8.79 -8.73
N LEU A 39 -4.72 -8.87 -9.97
CA LEU A 39 -4.03 -8.29 -11.14
C LEU A 39 -3.87 -6.78 -11.02
N LYS A 40 -4.83 -6.08 -10.41
CA LYS A 40 -4.68 -4.64 -10.12
C LYS A 40 -3.49 -4.37 -9.18
N PHE A 41 -3.28 -5.22 -8.18
CA PHE A 41 -2.13 -5.12 -7.28
C PHE A 41 -0.81 -5.56 -7.93
N VAL A 42 -0.84 -6.52 -8.85
CA VAL A 42 0.34 -6.87 -9.68
C VAL A 42 0.74 -5.67 -10.53
N ARG A 43 -0.22 -5.02 -11.20
CA ARG A 43 0.04 -3.82 -12.03
C ARG A 43 0.54 -2.64 -11.22
N SER A 44 0.14 -2.52 -9.95
CA SER A 44 0.67 -1.48 -9.06
C SER A 44 2.06 -1.81 -8.49
N GLY A 45 2.62 -2.98 -8.81
CA GLY A 45 3.93 -3.43 -8.30
C GLY A 45 3.88 -3.97 -6.86
N LEU A 46 2.70 -4.25 -6.29
CA LEU A 46 2.62 -4.84 -4.95
C LEU A 46 3.10 -6.29 -4.94
N PHE A 47 2.76 -7.00 -6.01
CA PHE A 47 3.07 -8.41 -6.21
C PHE A 47 3.78 -8.57 -7.55
N ARG A 48 4.66 -9.56 -7.62
CA ARG A 48 5.17 -10.05 -8.90
C ARG A 48 4.09 -10.87 -9.61
N TYR A 49 4.21 -10.99 -10.93
CA TYR A 49 3.24 -11.76 -11.72
C TYR A 49 3.20 -13.23 -11.30
N ASN A 50 4.35 -13.83 -10.97
CA ASN A 50 4.44 -15.21 -10.51
C ASN A 50 3.79 -15.44 -9.14
N GLU A 51 3.78 -14.43 -8.26
CA GLU A 51 3.14 -14.49 -6.93
C GLU A 51 1.61 -14.42 -7.01
N SER A 52 1.04 -14.03 -8.15
CA SER A 52 -0.42 -13.81 -8.27
C SER A 52 -1.26 -15.05 -7.94
N ARG A 53 -0.75 -16.25 -8.24
CA ARG A 53 -1.43 -17.52 -7.91
C ARG A 53 -1.46 -17.76 -6.40
N ASP A 54 -0.35 -17.51 -5.72
CA ASP A 54 -0.24 -17.68 -4.27
C ASP A 54 -1.14 -16.70 -3.52
N VAL A 55 -1.24 -15.45 -4.02
CA VAL A 55 -2.17 -14.46 -3.46
C VAL A 55 -3.62 -14.91 -3.63
N ILE A 56 -4.00 -15.41 -4.80
CA ILE A 56 -5.37 -15.92 -5.04
C ILE A 56 -5.67 -17.10 -4.13
N GLN A 57 -4.75 -18.05 -4.02
CA GLN A 57 -4.89 -19.20 -3.12
C GLN A 57 -5.05 -18.74 -1.67
N HIS A 58 -4.20 -17.83 -1.20
CA HIS A 58 -4.29 -17.27 0.14
C HIS A 58 -5.65 -16.60 0.40
N VAL A 59 -6.16 -15.83 -0.55
CA VAL A 59 -7.49 -15.20 -0.44
C VAL A 59 -8.58 -16.27 -0.33
N ASN A 60 -8.55 -17.32 -1.16
CA ASN A 60 -9.53 -18.39 -1.14
C ASN A 60 -9.49 -19.17 0.20
N GLU A 61 -8.31 -19.55 0.67
CA GLU A 61 -8.13 -20.22 1.96
C GLU A 61 -8.68 -19.38 3.10
N ARG A 62 -8.37 -18.07 3.13
CA ARG A 62 -8.84 -17.17 4.19
C ARG A 62 -10.36 -16.99 4.15
N LEU A 63 -10.95 -16.91 2.97
CA LEU A 63 -12.41 -16.83 2.81
C LEU A 63 -13.10 -18.07 3.36
N LEU A 64 -12.58 -19.26 3.02
CA LEU A 64 -13.13 -20.55 3.43
C LEU A 64 -12.86 -20.87 4.91
N THR A 65 -11.77 -20.36 5.50
CA THR A 65 -11.41 -20.61 6.92
C THR A 65 -12.15 -19.65 7.87
N GLY A 66 -13.47 -19.56 7.74
CA GLY A 66 -14.36 -18.85 8.66
C GLY A 66 -14.47 -17.34 8.47
N LEU A 67 -13.89 -16.76 7.41
CA LEU A 67 -14.11 -15.34 7.12
C LEU A 67 -15.51 -15.13 6.51
N PHE A 68 -16.04 -16.08 5.74
CA PHE A 68 -17.40 -16.00 5.24
C PHE A 68 -18.45 -15.94 6.35
N ASP A 69 -18.33 -16.75 7.39
CA ASP A 69 -19.26 -16.72 8.52
C ASP A 69 -19.27 -15.34 9.20
N LYS A 70 -18.07 -14.76 9.38
CA LYS A 70 -17.91 -13.40 9.92
C LYS A 70 -18.52 -12.35 8.99
N MET A 71 -18.33 -12.50 7.68
CA MET A 71 -18.92 -11.61 6.68
C MET A 71 -20.44 -11.67 6.73
N GLN A 72 -21.03 -12.86 6.78
CA GLN A 72 -22.48 -13.04 6.85
C GLN A 72 -23.04 -12.42 8.13
N ALA A 73 -22.38 -12.62 9.27
CA ALA A 73 -22.79 -12.05 10.56
C ALA A 73 -22.70 -10.51 10.60
N GLN A 74 -21.75 -9.91 9.88
CA GLN A 74 -21.52 -8.45 9.90
C GLN A 74 -22.14 -7.71 8.71
N TYR A 75 -22.70 -8.43 7.73
CA TYR A 75 -23.18 -7.82 6.51
C TYR A 75 -24.45 -7.00 6.75
N ASN A 76 -24.37 -5.70 6.43
CA ASN A 76 -25.53 -4.82 6.42
C ASN A 76 -26.11 -4.74 5.00
N ARG A 77 -27.40 -5.08 4.86
CA ARG A 77 -28.14 -5.10 3.59
C ARG A 77 -28.25 -3.73 2.91
N SER A 78 -27.95 -2.64 3.62
CA SER A 78 -27.91 -1.29 3.02
C SER A 78 -26.75 -1.09 2.02
N PHE A 79 -25.71 -1.93 2.08
CA PHE A 79 -24.57 -1.87 1.16
C PHE A 79 -24.66 -2.94 0.07
N LYS A 80 -24.06 -2.68 -1.09
CA LYS A 80 -23.94 -3.69 -2.15
C LYS A 80 -22.94 -4.78 -1.71
N LEU A 81 -23.38 -6.04 -1.64
CA LEU A 81 -22.56 -7.20 -1.27
C LEU A 81 -21.25 -7.26 -2.06
N GLN A 82 -21.31 -7.01 -3.36
CA GLN A 82 -20.14 -7.02 -4.24
C GLN A 82 -19.07 -6.00 -3.81
N SER A 83 -19.47 -4.79 -3.41
CA SER A 83 -18.53 -3.76 -2.95
C SER A 83 -17.90 -4.15 -1.61
N TYR A 84 -18.70 -4.72 -0.71
CA TYR A 84 -18.24 -5.23 0.57
C TYR A 84 -17.24 -6.38 0.38
N PHE A 85 -17.57 -7.37 -0.46
CA PHE A 85 -16.70 -8.47 -0.83
C PHE A 85 -15.38 -7.98 -1.46
N SER A 86 -15.44 -7.07 -2.44
CA SER A 86 -14.26 -6.48 -3.05
C SER A 86 -13.35 -5.80 -2.02
N LYS A 87 -13.92 -5.12 -1.02
CA LYS A 87 -13.15 -4.48 0.05
C LYS A 87 -12.41 -5.49 0.90
N ILE A 88 -13.05 -6.62 1.23
CA ILE A 88 -12.44 -7.70 2.01
C ILE A 88 -11.31 -8.37 1.23
N VAL A 89 -11.52 -8.68 -0.05
CA VAL A 89 -10.46 -9.23 -0.90
C VAL A 89 -9.27 -8.28 -0.99
N CYS A 90 -9.49 -6.96 -1.12
CA CYS A 90 -8.41 -5.98 -1.09
C CYS A 90 -7.64 -6.01 0.24
N ASN A 91 -8.35 -6.10 1.36
CA ASN A 91 -7.71 -6.17 2.68
C ASN A 91 -6.88 -7.45 2.86
N LEU A 92 -7.37 -8.60 2.38
CA LEU A 92 -6.62 -9.87 2.39
C LEU A 92 -5.36 -9.79 1.52
N CYS A 93 -5.42 -9.15 0.36
CA CYS A 93 -4.22 -8.90 -0.46
C CYS A 93 -3.19 -8.08 0.33
N LEU A 94 -3.62 -7.00 1.01
CA LEU A 94 -2.72 -6.18 1.82
C LEU A 94 -2.16 -6.94 3.02
N GLU A 95 -2.95 -7.81 3.65
CA GLU A 95 -2.50 -8.69 4.73
C GLU A 95 -1.40 -9.65 4.24
N PHE A 96 -1.62 -10.28 3.09
CA PHE A 96 -0.63 -11.14 2.45
C PHE A 96 0.67 -10.39 2.16
N ALA A 97 0.58 -9.21 1.53
CA ALA A 97 1.75 -8.37 1.24
C ALA A 97 2.54 -8.01 2.52
N LYS A 98 1.84 -7.70 3.61
CA LYS A 98 2.48 -7.42 4.92
C LYS A 98 3.14 -8.65 5.53
N LYS A 99 2.52 -9.84 5.39
CA LYS A 99 3.08 -11.10 5.90
C LYS A 99 4.33 -11.48 5.12
N GLU A 100 4.27 -11.36 3.80
CA GLU A 100 5.36 -11.69 2.90
C GLU A 100 6.52 -10.69 3.00
N GLY A 101 6.22 -9.40 3.14
CA GLY A 101 7.23 -8.38 3.44
C GLY A 101 7.98 -8.65 4.74
N ARG A 102 7.29 -9.16 5.78
CA ARG A 102 7.92 -9.56 7.04
C ARG A 102 8.81 -10.81 6.88
N ARG A 103 8.38 -11.80 6.10
CA ARG A 103 9.19 -12.99 5.79
C ARG A 103 10.48 -12.61 5.08
N ARG A 104 10.37 -11.80 4.02
CA ARG A 104 11.54 -11.29 3.28
C ARG A 104 12.47 -10.44 4.13
N ALA A 105 11.92 -9.61 5.02
CA ALA A 105 12.75 -8.85 5.95
C ALA A 105 13.50 -9.77 6.92
N HIS A 106 12.86 -10.85 7.38
CA HIS A 106 13.48 -11.82 8.27
C HIS A 106 14.57 -12.66 7.58
N GLU A 107 14.31 -13.10 6.34
CA GLU A 107 15.29 -13.78 5.47
C GLU A 107 16.49 -12.86 5.19
N LYS A 108 16.24 -11.61 4.80
CA LYS A 108 17.33 -10.64 4.59
C LYS A 108 18.14 -10.41 5.88
N ASN A 109 17.49 -10.26 7.03
CA ASN A 109 18.20 -10.02 8.30
C ASN A 109 19.04 -11.23 8.77
N THR A 110 18.63 -12.45 8.43
CA THR A 110 19.41 -13.66 8.74
C THR A 110 20.66 -13.79 7.86
N ASP A 111 20.59 -13.29 6.61
CA ASP A 111 21.76 -13.21 5.73
C ASP A 111 22.69 -12.03 6.08
N PHE A 112 22.15 -10.84 6.39
CA PHE A 112 22.97 -9.69 6.79
C PHE A 112 23.74 -9.93 8.11
N GLY A 113 23.22 -10.76 9.02
CA GLY A 113 23.93 -11.15 10.25
C GLY A 113 25.16 -12.04 10.02
N ARG A 114 25.29 -12.68 8.84
CA ARG A 114 26.46 -13.53 8.49
C ARG A 114 27.49 -12.84 7.60
N PHE A 115 27.18 -11.67 7.03
CA PHE A 115 28.17 -10.86 6.31
C PHE A 115 28.90 -9.91 7.27
N GLN A 116 29.66 -10.47 8.22
CA GLN A 116 30.86 -9.77 8.70
C GLN A 116 31.96 -10.01 7.67
N ILE A 117 32.00 -9.21 6.62
CA ILE A 117 33.11 -9.21 5.66
C ILE A 117 33.56 -7.76 5.42
N SER A 118 34.63 -7.42 6.11
CA SER A 118 35.89 -6.91 5.56
C SER A 118 35.81 -6.16 4.21
N SER A 119 36.12 -4.86 4.26
CA SER A 119 36.83 -4.10 3.22
C SER A 119 36.15 -3.75 1.88
N ASP A 120 34.90 -4.10 1.61
CA ASP A 120 34.22 -3.69 0.35
C ASP A 120 32.91 -2.91 0.57
N GLU A 121 32.96 -1.98 1.52
CA GLU A 121 31.82 -1.14 1.95
C GLU A 121 31.20 -0.32 0.80
N SER A 122 31.99 0.03 -0.23
CA SER A 122 31.54 0.87 -1.34
C SER A 122 30.56 0.14 -2.27
N ILE A 123 30.85 -1.11 -2.63
CA ILE A 123 29.98 -1.90 -3.53
C ILE A 123 28.66 -2.24 -2.82
N MET A 124 28.73 -2.59 -1.53
CA MET A 124 27.55 -2.88 -0.72
C MET A 124 26.67 -1.64 -0.51
N ALA A 125 27.26 -0.46 -0.29
CA ALA A 125 26.51 0.79 -0.19
C ALA A 125 25.72 1.09 -1.48
N GLY A 126 26.31 0.86 -2.64
CA GLY A 126 25.65 1.04 -3.94
C GLY A 126 24.43 0.13 -4.13
N LEU A 127 24.54 -1.13 -3.74
CA LEU A 127 23.43 -2.09 -3.81
C LEU A 127 22.29 -1.74 -2.86
N VAL A 128 22.61 -1.34 -1.63
CA VAL A 128 21.62 -0.93 -0.63
C VAL A 128 20.88 0.33 -1.10
N LEU A 129 21.62 1.35 -1.58
CA LEU A 129 21.03 2.56 -2.15
C LEU A 129 20.07 2.24 -3.29
N ARG A 130 20.48 1.36 -4.22
CA ARG A 130 19.63 0.96 -5.36
C ARG A 130 18.31 0.32 -4.91
N GLU A 131 18.36 -0.55 -3.90
CA GLU A 131 17.16 -1.18 -3.35
C GLU A 131 16.26 -0.15 -2.63
N ILE A 132 16.84 0.81 -1.92
CA ILE A 132 16.10 1.92 -1.30
C ILE A 132 15.38 2.74 -2.37
N TYR A 133 16.07 3.13 -3.45
CA TYR A 133 15.45 3.87 -4.56
C TYR A 133 14.31 3.07 -5.21
N ARG A 134 14.50 1.76 -5.41
CA ARG A 134 13.44 0.90 -5.96
C ARG A 134 12.20 0.86 -5.06
N HIS A 135 12.38 0.78 -3.74
CA HIS A 135 11.26 0.85 -2.80
C HIS A 135 10.59 2.22 -2.81
N LEU A 136 11.38 3.30 -2.90
CA LEU A 136 10.87 4.67 -2.99
C LEU A 136 10.02 4.88 -4.25
N ASP A 137 10.48 4.39 -5.40
CA ASP A 137 9.74 4.46 -6.67
C ASP A 137 8.43 3.69 -6.62
N THR A 138 8.48 2.48 -6.04
CA THR A 138 7.29 1.67 -5.82
C THR A 138 6.30 2.42 -4.94
N LEU A 139 6.77 3.02 -3.84
CA LEU A 139 5.96 3.84 -2.96
C LEU A 139 5.36 5.03 -3.72
N PHE A 140 6.14 5.78 -4.50
CA PHE A 140 5.61 6.88 -5.30
C PHE A 140 4.56 6.44 -6.34
N ALA A 141 4.73 5.26 -6.95
CA ALA A 141 3.75 4.68 -7.86
C ALA A 141 2.41 4.40 -7.17
N PHE A 142 2.42 3.92 -5.92
CA PHE A 142 1.19 3.69 -5.15
C PHE A 142 0.39 4.95 -4.86
N TYR A 143 1.07 6.06 -4.58
CA TYR A 143 0.39 7.29 -4.21
C TYR A 143 -0.06 8.12 -5.41
N GLY A 144 0.40 7.81 -6.62
CA GLY A 144 -0.13 8.34 -7.89
C GLY A 144 -0.30 9.87 -7.85
N ARG A 145 -1.57 10.33 -7.87
CA ARG A 145 -1.91 11.77 -7.82
C ARG A 145 -1.42 12.48 -6.55
N LYS A 146 -1.17 11.77 -5.45
CA LYS A 146 -0.66 12.31 -4.18
C LYS A 146 0.87 12.28 -4.06
N ARG A 147 1.59 11.90 -5.12
CA ARG A 147 3.07 11.82 -5.14
C ARG A 147 3.74 13.07 -4.58
N HIS A 148 3.29 14.25 -5.00
CA HIS A 148 3.85 15.53 -4.56
C HIS A 148 3.78 15.72 -3.03
N ARG A 149 2.73 15.22 -2.36
CA ARG A 149 2.60 15.35 -0.90
C ARG A 149 3.63 14.51 -0.16
N ILE A 150 3.96 13.34 -0.69
CA ILE A 150 4.96 12.46 -0.11
C ILE A 150 6.35 13.01 -0.36
N GLU A 151 6.60 13.56 -1.55
CA GLU A 151 7.85 14.24 -1.84
C GLU A 151 8.08 15.41 -0.86
N LEU A 152 7.05 16.24 -0.64
CA LEU A 152 7.11 17.33 0.35
C LEU A 152 7.36 16.79 1.76
N PHE A 153 6.69 15.70 2.16
CA PHE A 153 6.91 15.06 3.45
C PHE A 153 8.33 14.53 3.62
N PHE A 154 8.91 13.90 2.58
CA PHE A 154 10.31 13.46 2.60
C PHE A 154 11.27 14.65 2.72
N ARG A 155 11.02 15.75 2.00
CA ARG A 155 11.86 16.95 2.11
C ARG A 155 11.85 17.53 3.52
N ILE A 156 10.68 17.58 4.15
CA ILE A 156 10.51 17.99 5.56
C ILE A 156 11.30 17.05 6.49
N LEU A 157 11.12 15.73 6.32
CA LEU A 157 11.75 14.73 7.17
C LEU A 157 13.29 14.73 7.05
N LEU A 158 13.80 14.88 5.84
CA LEU A 158 15.22 14.93 5.53
C LEU A 158 15.85 16.31 5.76
N ARG A 159 15.04 17.31 6.14
CA ARG A 159 15.46 18.72 6.32
C ARG A 159 16.20 19.28 5.09
N THR A 160 15.80 18.85 3.91
CA THR A 160 16.28 19.45 2.65
C THR A 160 15.53 20.74 2.37
N GLY A 161 16.16 21.70 1.68
CA GLY A 161 15.50 22.95 1.29
C GLY A 161 14.14 22.72 0.62
N ILE A 162 13.11 23.37 1.16
CA ILE A 162 11.74 23.32 0.65
C ILE A 162 11.49 24.59 -0.14
N SER A 163 11.17 24.47 -1.41
CA SER A 163 10.84 25.62 -2.25
C SER A 163 9.34 25.93 -2.21
N GLU A 164 8.99 27.17 -2.53
CA GLU A 164 7.61 27.60 -2.72
C GLU A 164 6.84 26.67 -3.69
N ARG A 165 7.52 26.26 -4.77
CA ARG A 165 6.97 25.37 -5.80
C ARG A 165 6.58 24.01 -5.23
N ASP A 166 7.33 23.48 -4.26
CA ASP A 166 7.04 22.18 -3.64
C ASP A 166 5.75 22.24 -2.83
N VAL A 167 5.53 23.35 -2.11
CA VAL A 167 4.32 23.58 -1.31
C VAL A 167 3.11 23.82 -2.21
N ARG A 168 3.21 24.70 -3.21
CA ARG A 168 2.10 25.00 -4.12
C ARG A 168 1.68 23.81 -4.98
N ARG A 169 2.60 22.90 -5.34
CA ARG A 169 2.24 21.63 -5.98
C ARG A 169 1.33 20.77 -5.12
N CYS A 170 1.46 20.85 -3.80
CA CYS A 170 0.64 20.11 -2.84
C CYS A 170 -0.65 20.85 -2.45
N TYR A 171 -0.57 22.18 -2.40
CA TYR A 171 -1.59 23.09 -1.92
C TYR A 171 -1.68 24.31 -2.86
N PRO A 172 -2.31 24.16 -4.04
CA PRO A 172 -2.31 25.20 -5.07
C PRO A 172 -3.08 26.47 -4.67
N HIS A 173 -3.96 26.38 -3.68
CA HIS A 173 -4.76 27.49 -3.14
C HIS A 173 -4.23 28.00 -1.79
N CYS A 174 -3.00 27.68 -1.41
CA CYS A 174 -2.37 28.22 -0.21
C CYS A 174 -2.18 29.73 -0.37
N SER A 175 -2.56 30.53 0.63
CA SER A 175 -2.34 31.97 0.63
C SER A 175 -0.85 32.28 0.79
N ASP A 176 -0.41 33.39 0.22
CA ASP A 176 1.00 33.81 0.25
C ASP A 176 1.49 34.04 1.69
N ASP A 177 0.62 34.57 2.56
CA ASP A 177 0.93 34.74 3.99
C ASP A 177 1.20 33.42 4.71
N MET A 178 0.34 32.41 4.48
CA MET A 178 0.50 31.08 5.08
C MET A 178 1.74 30.37 4.52
N LEU A 179 1.99 30.54 3.22
CA LEU A 179 3.16 30.00 2.54
C LEU A 179 4.45 30.61 3.07
N GLY A 180 4.49 31.94 3.25
CA GLY A 180 5.60 32.65 3.87
C GLY A 180 5.86 32.17 5.30
N GLN A 181 4.83 32.11 6.14
CA GLN A 181 4.96 31.58 7.51
C GLN A 181 5.46 30.14 7.53
N PHE A 182 4.98 29.29 6.62
CA PHE A 182 5.44 27.92 6.49
C PHE A 182 6.92 27.86 6.11
N LEU A 183 7.35 28.57 5.06
CA LEU A 183 8.74 28.57 4.61
C LEU A 183 9.70 29.14 5.67
N LEU A 184 9.30 30.22 6.36
CA LEU A 184 10.05 30.80 7.47
C LEU A 184 10.27 29.82 8.64
N SER A 185 9.39 28.82 8.81
CA SER A 185 9.58 27.79 9.85
C SER A 185 10.69 26.78 9.52
N PHE A 186 11.08 26.68 8.24
CA PHE A 186 12.16 25.81 7.76
C PHE A 186 13.44 26.57 7.43
N GLU A 187 13.36 27.89 7.22
CA GLU A 187 14.50 28.81 7.19
C GLU A 187 15.03 29.02 8.61
N LYS A 188 15.83 28.08 9.12
CA LYS A 188 16.66 28.30 10.31
C LYS A 188 18.15 28.26 9.97
N PRO A 189 18.95 29.09 10.64
CA PRO A 189 20.12 29.75 10.08
C PRO A 189 21.28 28.78 9.87
N ASP A 190 21.97 28.91 8.74
CA ASP A 190 23.16 28.16 8.31
C ASP A 190 24.40 28.30 9.23
N LYS A 191 24.24 28.42 10.55
CA LYS A 191 25.36 28.69 11.46
C LYS A 191 25.27 27.94 12.79
N VAL A 192 25.09 26.63 12.77
CA VAL A 192 25.83 25.77 13.71
C VAL A 192 26.16 24.48 12.97
N GLY A 193 27.42 24.32 12.58
CA GLY A 193 27.97 23.06 12.12
C GLY A 193 27.92 22.03 13.25
N VAL A 194 26.76 21.43 13.47
CA VAL A 194 26.64 20.23 14.30
C VAL A 194 26.83 19.04 13.38
N SER A 195 28.04 18.49 13.44
CA SER A 195 28.40 17.18 12.90
C SER A 195 27.30 16.16 13.21
N LEU A 196 26.71 15.59 12.16
CA LEU A 196 25.63 14.60 12.21
C LEU A 196 26.06 13.23 12.78
N CYS A 197 27.26 13.10 13.35
CA CYS A 197 27.78 11.84 13.87
C CYS A 197 27.41 11.52 15.33
N SER A 198 26.71 12.39 16.08
CA SER A 198 26.52 12.20 17.53
C SER A 198 25.16 11.66 17.99
N LEU A 199 24.22 11.36 17.08
CA LEU A 199 22.81 11.12 17.46
C LEU A 199 22.33 9.66 17.43
N ASN A 200 23.20 8.68 17.70
CA ASN A 200 22.79 7.27 17.81
C ASN A 200 23.40 6.49 19.00
N LYS A 201 23.81 7.16 20.10
CA LYS A 201 24.38 6.45 21.26
C LYS A 201 23.43 6.20 22.45
N HIS A 202 22.21 6.72 22.47
CA HIS A 202 21.28 6.44 23.59
C HIS A 202 19.87 6.19 23.09
N ARG A 203 19.64 4.98 22.57
CA ARG A 203 18.33 4.31 22.56
C ARG A 203 18.55 2.80 22.33
N LEU A 204 19.04 2.15 23.38
CA LEU A 204 18.71 0.77 23.74
C LEU A 204 18.22 0.83 25.19
#